data_AF-A0A2R7IYH5-F1
#
_entry.id   AF-A0A2R7IYH5-F1
#
_cell.length_a   1.000
_cell.length_b   1.000
_cell.length_c   1.000
_cell.angle_alpha   90.00
_cell.angle_beta   90.00
_cell.angle_gamma   90.00
#
_symmetry.space_group_name_H-M   'P 1'
#
loop_
_entity.id
_entity.type
_entity.pdbx_description
1 polymer ?
#
loop_
_entity_poly.entity_id
_entity_poly.type
_entity_poly.pdbx_seq_one_letter_code
_entity_poly.pdbx_strand_id
1 'polypeptide(L)'
;GQGVALGGSWDGLASLLALNAPEERRGWYAMIPQLGAPLGLIVASLLFCFLIAALPAQDFLEWGWRYPFFVAFAINVVALFARLRIVVTPEYAGLFETRTLQPAPVIETIRSEWRVIVLGAFAPLASFAMFHMVTVYPLSWVFLYTDESPVRFLLIEAVAAGFGVLAIIASGKLSDRYGRRTLLAGTALAIAAFSGFAPQLLDAGGVGEATFMFVGFILLGLAFGQSSGALSSSFRLSHRYTGSALTSDLAWLFGAGFAPLVALWLSSSFGLIASGAYLLSGAVATLAALWLNRELGSQQHGS
;
A
#
# COMPACT_ATOMS: atom_id res chain seq x y z
N GLY A 1 -3.36 -1.88 -20.83
CA GLY A 1 -3.17 -3.35 -20.90
C GLY A 1 -2.40 -3.94 -19.74
N GLN A 2 -1.37 -3.27 -19.19
CA GLN A 2 -0.52 -3.85 -18.13
C GLN A 2 -1.09 -3.79 -16.69
N GLY A 3 -2.10 -2.96 -16.42
CA GLY A 3 -2.73 -2.87 -15.09
C GLY A 3 -3.67 -4.04 -14.76
N VAL A 4 -4.30 -4.66 -15.76
CA VAL A 4 -5.34 -5.70 -15.54
C VAL A 4 -4.73 -7.07 -15.23
N ALA A 5 -3.51 -7.36 -15.70
CA ALA A 5 -2.86 -8.65 -15.49
C ALA A 5 -2.06 -8.73 -14.16
N LEU A 6 -1.63 -7.59 -13.62
CA LEU A 6 -0.77 -7.55 -12.42
C LEU A 6 -1.58 -7.48 -11.12
N GLY A 7 -2.67 -6.70 -11.08
CA GLY A 7 -3.49 -6.48 -9.86
C GLY A 7 -4.03 -7.78 -9.26
N GLY A 8 -4.63 -8.63 -10.10
CA GLY A 8 -5.18 -9.92 -9.65
C GLY A 8 -4.13 -10.96 -9.20
N SER A 9 -2.89 -10.87 -9.69
CA SER A 9 -1.83 -11.86 -9.34
C SER A 9 -1.15 -11.56 -8.01
N TRP A 10 -0.95 -10.28 -7.68
CA TRP A 10 -0.25 -9.85 -6.47
C TRP A 10 -1.13 -10.01 -5.22
N ASP A 11 -2.35 -9.47 -5.28
CA ASP A 11 -3.31 -9.60 -4.17
C ASP A 11 -3.92 -11.00 -4.09
N GLY A 12 -3.97 -11.74 -5.21
CA GLY A 12 -4.32 -13.15 -5.23
C GLY A 12 -3.33 -14.00 -4.41
N LEU A 13 -2.02 -13.80 -4.59
CA LEU A 13 -1.00 -14.52 -3.82
C LEU A 13 -1.00 -14.14 -2.34
N ALA A 14 -1.14 -12.85 -2.00
CA ALA A 14 -1.23 -12.40 -0.61
C ALA A 14 -2.48 -12.96 0.08
N SER A 15 -3.61 -12.97 -0.62
CA SER A 15 -4.86 -13.56 -0.15
C SER A 15 -4.72 -15.09 0.00
N LEU A 16 -4.10 -15.79 -0.95
CA LEU A 16 -3.88 -17.23 -0.88
C LEU A 16 -2.94 -17.63 0.26
N LEU A 17 -1.85 -16.88 0.47
CA LEU A 17 -0.95 -17.08 1.62
C LEU A 17 -1.69 -16.88 2.94
N ALA A 18 -2.54 -15.85 3.04
CA ALA A 18 -3.36 -15.61 4.24
C ALA A 18 -4.47 -16.67 4.43
N LEU A 19 -5.01 -17.23 3.35
CA LEU A 19 -6.02 -18.29 3.38
C LEU A 19 -5.43 -19.64 3.83
N ASN A 20 -4.17 -19.92 3.47
CA ASN A 20 -3.45 -21.13 3.85
C ASN A 20 -2.67 -20.99 5.18
N ALA A 21 -2.62 -19.79 5.77
CA ALA A 21 -1.93 -19.55 7.03
C ALA A 21 -2.76 -20.03 8.25
N PRO A 22 -2.09 -20.53 9.32
CA PRO A 22 -2.75 -20.79 10.61
C PRO A 22 -3.52 -19.55 11.09
N GLU A 23 -4.69 -19.73 11.70
CA GLU A 23 -5.59 -18.62 12.06
C GLU A 23 -4.90 -17.55 12.91
N GLU A 24 -4.00 -17.98 13.80
CA GLU A 24 -3.23 -17.16 14.74
C GLU A 24 -2.08 -16.37 14.10
N ARG A 25 -1.75 -16.63 12.83
CA ARG A 25 -0.60 -16.02 12.13
C ARG A 25 -1.00 -15.35 10.80
N ARG A 26 -2.29 -15.20 10.52
CA ARG A 26 -2.79 -14.67 9.24
C ARG A 26 -2.22 -13.28 8.94
N GLY A 27 -2.07 -12.43 9.95
CA GLY A 27 -1.46 -11.10 9.83
C GLY A 27 0.03 -11.15 9.53
N TRP A 28 0.76 -12.07 10.15
CA TRP A 28 2.17 -12.34 9.82
C TRP A 28 2.38 -12.78 8.38
N TYR A 29 1.52 -13.65 7.81
CA TYR A 29 1.67 -14.07 6.41
C TYR A 29 1.20 -12.98 5.43
N ALA A 30 0.18 -12.20 5.80
CA ALA A 30 -0.33 -11.10 4.97
C ALA A 30 0.68 -9.95 4.76
N MET A 31 1.57 -9.71 5.73
CA MET A 31 2.57 -8.63 5.61
C MET A 31 3.78 -9.00 4.75
N ILE A 32 4.06 -10.29 4.53
CA ILE A 32 5.27 -10.74 3.81
C ILE A 32 5.33 -10.17 2.39
N PRO A 33 4.27 -10.25 1.56
CA PRO A 33 4.30 -9.65 0.22
C PRO A 33 4.48 -8.12 0.27
N GLN A 34 3.97 -7.48 1.33
CA GLN A 34 4.01 -6.02 1.48
C GLN A 34 5.42 -5.49 1.75
N LEU A 35 6.34 -6.31 2.26
CA LEU A 35 7.75 -5.93 2.44
C LEU A 35 8.44 -5.60 1.12
N GLY A 36 7.96 -6.14 -0.01
CA GLY A 36 8.55 -5.87 -1.32
C GLY A 36 8.51 -4.39 -1.70
N ALA A 37 7.45 -3.67 -1.33
CA ALA A 37 7.29 -2.26 -1.68
C ALA A 37 8.36 -1.34 -1.05
N PRO A 38 8.56 -1.29 0.28
CA PRO A 38 9.59 -0.45 0.87
C PRO A 38 11.01 -0.94 0.58
N LEU A 39 11.25 -2.25 0.43
CA LEU A 39 12.57 -2.75 0.02
C LEU A 39 12.91 -2.30 -1.40
N GLY A 40 11.95 -2.37 -2.33
CA GLY A 40 12.10 -1.85 -3.68
C GLY A 40 12.36 -0.35 -3.68
N LEU A 41 11.67 0.40 -2.82
CA LEU A 41 11.90 1.83 -2.65
C LEU A 41 13.31 2.14 -2.14
N ILE A 42 13.80 1.44 -1.11
CA ILE A 42 15.17 1.62 -0.60
C ILE A 42 16.20 1.41 -1.71
N VAL A 43 16.07 0.32 -2.47
CA VAL A 43 16.99 0.02 -3.57
C VAL A 43 16.92 1.10 -4.65
N ALA A 44 15.72 1.55 -5.02
CA ALA A 44 15.53 2.61 -5.99
C ALA A 44 16.14 3.94 -5.52
N SER A 45 15.82 4.39 -4.30
CA SER A 45 16.32 5.65 -3.74
C SER A 45 17.85 5.65 -3.61
N LEU A 46 18.45 4.55 -3.15
CA LEU A 46 19.91 4.42 -3.07
C LEU A 46 20.58 4.39 -4.45
N LEU A 47 19.95 3.72 -5.44
CA LEU A 47 20.48 3.69 -6.80
C LEU A 47 20.42 5.08 -7.46
N PHE A 48 19.30 5.79 -7.33
CA PHE A 48 19.19 7.17 -7.82
C PHE A 48 20.15 8.11 -7.09
N CYS A 49 20.28 7.97 -5.76
CA CYS A 49 21.23 8.71 -4.96
C CYS A 49 22.67 8.50 -5.47
N PHE A 50 23.06 7.26 -5.75
CA PHE A 50 24.37 6.94 -6.31
C PHE A 50 24.55 7.56 -7.70
N LEU A 51 23.59 7.42 -8.61
CA LEU A 51 23.70 7.96 -9.97
C LEU A 51 23.79 9.48 -10.00
N ILE A 52 23.00 10.18 -9.18
CA ILE A 52 23.03 11.64 -9.09
C ILE A 52 24.35 12.13 -8.47
N ALA A 53 24.92 11.39 -7.52
CA ALA A 53 26.18 11.75 -6.88
C ALA A 53 27.42 11.40 -7.75
N ALA A 54 27.35 10.33 -8.55
CA ALA A 54 28.48 9.81 -9.31
C ALA A 54 28.61 10.37 -10.72
N LEU A 55 27.51 10.87 -11.32
CA LEU A 55 27.50 11.34 -12.70
C LEU A 55 27.41 12.87 -12.78
N PRO A 56 28.08 13.50 -13.77
CA PRO A 56 27.75 14.86 -14.17
C PRO A 56 26.27 14.97 -14.57
N ALA A 57 25.67 16.15 -14.36
CA ALA A 57 24.25 16.38 -14.66
C ALA A 57 23.89 16.07 -16.13
N GLN A 58 24.80 16.35 -17.07
CA GLN A 58 24.60 16.04 -18.49
C GLN A 58 24.48 14.53 -18.74
N ASP A 59 25.41 13.72 -18.22
CA ASP A 59 25.39 12.26 -18.36
C ASP A 59 24.15 11.63 -17.70
N PHE A 60 23.73 12.18 -16.55
CA PHE A 60 22.51 11.73 -15.89
C PHE A 60 21.28 11.94 -16.79
N LEU A 61 21.15 13.10 -17.42
CA LEU A 61 20.04 13.43 -18.33
C LEU A 61 20.12 12.67 -19.66
N GLU A 62 21.33 12.42 -20.17
CA GLU A 62 21.55 11.69 -21.42
C GLU A 62 21.22 10.21 -21.29
N TRP A 63 21.69 9.52 -20.24
CA TRP A 63 21.49 8.09 -20.08
C TRP A 63 21.28 7.60 -18.64
N GLY A 64 21.87 8.28 -17.64
CA GLY A 64 21.91 7.80 -16.26
C GLY A 64 20.53 7.47 -15.67
N TRP A 65 19.52 8.32 -15.94
CA TRP A 65 18.16 8.11 -15.49
C TRP A 65 17.48 6.84 -16.04
N ARG A 66 17.99 6.27 -17.15
CA ARG A 66 17.46 5.02 -17.75
C ARG A 66 17.98 3.77 -17.04
N TYR A 67 19.10 3.85 -16.35
CA TYR A 67 19.74 2.69 -15.70
C TYR A 67 18.85 1.96 -14.68
N PRO A 68 18.12 2.65 -13.78
CA PRO A 68 17.21 2.00 -12.83
C PRO A 68 16.12 1.14 -13.49
N PHE A 69 15.68 1.48 -14.70
CA PHE A 69 14.69 0.69 -15.42
C PHE A 69 15.23 -0.68 -15.85
N PHE A 70 16.51 -0.76 -16.23
CA PHE A 70 17.15 -2.04 -16.55
C PHE A 70 17.33 -2.91 -15.31
N VAL A 71 17.65 -2.30 -14.16
CA VAL A 71 17.73 -3.00 -12.87
C VAL A 71 16.35 -3.55 -12.49
N ALA A 72 15.31 -2.72 -12.58
CA ALA A 72 13.92 -3.14 -12.32
C ALA A 72 13.46 -4.24 -13.29
N PHE A 73 13.86 -4.18 -14.56
CA PHE A 73 13.59 -5.23 -15.55
C PHE A 73 14.26 -6.56 -15.16
N ALA A 74 15.55 -6.54 -14.80
CA ALA A 74 16.27 -7.75 -14.40
C ALA A 74 15.65 -8.40 -13.14
N ILE A 75 15.32 -7.59 -12.13
CA ILE A 75 14.63 -8.08 -10.91
C ILE A 75 13.28 -8.69 -11.27
N ASN A 76 12.51 -8.05 -12.15
CA ASN A 76 11.20 -8.58 -12.59
C ASN A 76 11.32 -9.91 -13.34
N VAL A 77 12.36 -10.09 -14.16
CA VAL A 77 12.61 -11.37 -14.84
C VAL A 77 12.88 -12.47 -13.81
N VAL A 78 13.73 -12.22 -12.82
CA VAL A 78 14.01 -13.18 -11.73
C VAL A 78 12.73 -13.48 -10.93
N ALA A 79 11.95 -12.45 -10.60
CA ALA A 79 10.67 -12.60 -9.89
C ALA A 79 9.62 -13.37 -10.72
N LEU A 80 9.62 -13.24 -12.05
CA LEU A 80 8.77 -14.02 -12.94
C LEU A 80 9.16 -15.50 -12.90
N PHE A 81 10.46 -15.82 -13.02
CA PHE A 81 10.93 -17.21 -12.91
C PHE A 81 10.62 -17.84 -11.56
N ALA A 82 10.78 -17.08 -10.46
CA ALA A 82 10.41 -17.53 -9.13
C ALA A 82 8.89 -17.85 -9.04
N ARG A 83 8.05 -16.96 -9.57
CA ARG A 83 6.58 -17.16 -9.61
C ARG A 83 6.19 -18.40 -10.42
N LEU A 84 6.78 -18.58 -11.60
CA LEU A 84 6.53 -19.75 -12.45
C LEU A 84 6.90 -21.06 -11.72
N ARG A 85 7.99 -21.07 -10.93
CA ARG A 85 8.36 -22.25 -10.14
C ARG A 85 7.40 -22.53 -8.97
N ILE A 86 6.84 -21.51 -8.33
CA ILE A 86 5.90 -21.67 -7.20
C ILE A 86 4.58 -22.32 -7.68
N VAL A 87 4.06 -21.93 -8.84
CA VAL A 87 2.80 -22.45 -9.40
C VAL A 87 2.86 -23.95 -9.71
N VAL A 88 4.06 -24.50 -9.89
CA VAL A 88 4.28 -25.92 -10.24
C VAL A 88 4.38 -26.83 -9.00
N THR A 89 4.19 -26.29 -7.78
CA THR A 89 4.26 -27.10 -6.56
C THR A 89 2.99 -27.96 -6.36
N PRO A 90 3.13 -29.23 -5.91
CA PRO A 90 2.00 -30.18 -5.75
C PRO A 90 0.86 -29.69 -4.84
N GLU A 91 1.16 -28.80 -3.89
CA GLU A 91 0.16 -28.17 -3.00
C GLU A 91 -0.83 -27.28 -3.76
N TYR A 92 -0.39 -26.64 -4.86
CA TYR A 92 -1.25 -25.83 -5.72
C TYR A 92 -2.24 -26.67 -6.53
N ALA A 93 -1.85 -27.89 -6.93
CA ALA A 93 -2.73 -28.83 -7.63
C ALA A 93 -3.84 -29.36 -6.69
N GLY A 94 -3.52 -29.68 -5.43
CA GLY A 94 -4.50 -30.19 -4.46
C GLY A 94 -5.55 -29.15 -4.00
N LEU A 95 -5.19 -27.87 -3.93
CA LEU A 95 -6.14 -26.78 -3.64
C LEU A 95 -7.10 -26.49 -4.81
N PHE A 96 -6.70 -26.85 -6.03
CA PHE A 96 -7.57 -26.79 -7.21
C PHE A 96 -8.55 -27.97 -7.23
N GLU A 97 -8.10 -29.15 -6.78
CA GLU A 97 -8.92 -30.38 -6.71
C GLU A 97 -10.00 -30.34 -5.62
N THR A 98 -9.76 -29.62 -4.52
CA THR A 98 -10.71 -29.50 -3.37
C THR A 98 -11.88 -28.53 -3.62
N ARG A 99 -11.97 -27.88 -4.79
CA ARG A 99 -13.03 -26.91 -5.19
C ARG A 99 -13.24 -25.69 -4.29
N THR A 100 -12.42 -25.50 -3.24
CA THR A 100 -12.47 -24.33 -2.35
C THR A 100 -12.04 -23.02 -3.02
N LEU A 101 -11.44 -23.10 -4.21
CA LEU A 101 -11.01 -21.95 -5.02
C LEU A 101 -11.80 -21.79 -6.33
N GLN A 102 -12.96 -22.43 -6.50
CA GLN A 102 -13.74 -22.18 -7.71
C GLN A 102 -14.22 -20.72 -7.74
N PRO A 103 -13.84 -19.95 -8.77
CA PRO A 103 -14.29 -18.57 -8.89
C PRO A 103 -15.81 -18.56 -9.08
N ALA A 104 -16.51 -17.94 -8.14
CA ALA A 104 -17.93 -17.64 -8.33
C ALA A 104 -18.10 -16.66 -9.49
N PRO A 105 -19.24 -16.70 -10.22
CA PRO A 105 -19.51 -15.76 -11.29
C PRO A 105 -19.35 -14.31 -10.80
N VAL A 106 -18.59 -13.51 -11.55
CA VAL A 106 -18.26 -12.12 -11.18
C VAL A 106 -19.52 -11.29 -10.93
N ILE A 107 -20.52 -11.41 -11.81
CA ILE A 107 -21.79 -10.67 -11.71
C ILE A 107 -22.56 -11.06 -10.45
N GLU A 108 -22.59 -12.35 -10.11
CA GLU A 108 -23.26 -12.86 -8.91
C GLU A 108 -22.56 -12.38 -7.65
N THR A 109 -21.23 -12.42 -7.64
CA THR A 109 -20.39 -11.92 -6.54
C THR A 109 -20.61 -10.43 -6.32
N ILE A 110 -20.64 -9.63 -7.40
CA ILE A 110 -20.92 -8.20 -7.30
C ILE A 110 -22.32 -7.97 -6.75
N ARG A 111 -23.35 -8.62 -7.31
CA ARG A 111 -24.74 -8.40 -6.89
C ARG A 111 -24.96 -8.77 -5.42
N SER A 112 -24.36 -9.87 -4.97
CA SER A 112 -24.53 -10.37 -3.59
C SER A 112 -23.68 -9.64 -2.56
N GLU A 113 -22.44 -9.27 -2.91
CA GLU A 113 -21.45 -8.75 -1.94
C GLU A 113 -21.01 -7.30 -2.21
N TRP A 114 -21.72 -6.53 -3.06
CA TRP A 114 -21.30 -5.17 -3.48
C TRP A 114 -20.92 -4.25 -2.32
N ARG A 115 -21.62 -4.34 -1.18
CA ARG A 115 -21.32 -3.51 0.01
C ARG A 115 -19.95 -3.84 0.57
N VAL A 116 -19.62 -5.12 0.68
CA VAL A 116 -18.31 -5.58 1.19
C VAL A 116 -17.21 -5.21 0.21
N ILE A 117 -17.47 -5.31 -1.11
CA ILE A 117 -16.54 -4.90 -2.17
C ILE A 117 -16.22 -3.40 -2.07
N VAL A 118 -17.25 -2.55 -2.01
CA VAL A 118 -17.04 -1.10 -1.93
C VAL A 118 -16.34 -0.72 -0.63
N LEU A 119 -16.80 -1.23 0.52
CA LEU A 119 -16.16 -0.91 1.80
C LEU A 119 -14.71 -1.43 1.86
N GLY A 120 -14.44 -2.58 1.25
CA GLY A 120 -13.10 -3.14 1.16
C GLY A 120 -12.17 -2.33 0.25
N ALA A 121 -12.71 -1.73 -0.81
CA ALA A 121 -11.94 -0.87 -1.70
C ALA A 121 -11.53 0.44 -1.00
N PHE A 122 -12.35 0.94 -0.08
CA PHE A 122 -12.10 2.17 0.67
C PHE A 122 -11.29 1.95 1.96
N ALA A 123 -11.27 0.73 2.52
CA ALA A 123 -10.50 0.41 3.70
C ALA A 123 -8.99 0.75 3.61
N PRO A 124 -8.27 0.49 2.50
CA PRO A 124 -6.84 0.79 2.38
C PRO A 124 -6.52 2.23 1.92
N LEU A 125 -7.51 3.10 1.71
CA LEU A 125 -7.29 4.46 1.17
C LEU A 125 -6.32 5.29 2.00
N ALA A 126 -6.41 5.24 3.33
CA ALA A 126 -5.46 5.93 4.21
C ALA A 126 -4.01 5.48 3.96
N SER A 127 -3.78 4.18 3.75
CA SER A 127 -2.46 3.62 3.45
C SER A 127 -1.94 4.11 2.10
N PHE A 128 -2.79 4.15 1.08
CA PHE A 128 -2.40 4.63 -0.25
C PHE A 128 -2.17 6.14 -0.29
N ALA A 129 -2.98 6.91 0.43
CA ALA A 129 -2.77 8.34 0.61
C ALA A 129 -1.43 8.60 1.31
N MET A 130 -1.14 7.87 2.39
CA MET A 130 0.13 7.96 3.09
C MET A 130 1.31 7.57 2.19
N PHE A 131 1.16 6.50 1.40
CA PHE A 131 2.21 6.04 0.47
C PHE A 131 2.64 7.17 -0.47
N HIS A 132 1.68 7.84 -1.13
CA HIS A 132 1.97 8.97 -2.01
C HIS A 132 2.62 10.14 -1.25
N MET A 133 2.11 10.40 -0.05
CA MET A 133 2.48 11.56 0.75
C MET A 133 3.88 11.46 1.39
N VAL A 134 4.44 10.26 1.51
CA VAL A 134 5.81 10.03 2.03
C VAL A 134 6.83 9.67 0.96
N THR A 135 6.41 9.47 -0.29
CA THR A 135 7.30 9.09 -1.40
C THR A 135 7.38 10.21 -2.44
N VAL A 136 6.30 10.42 -3.19
CA VAL A 136 6.28 11.30 -4.36
C VAL A 136 6.15 12.77 -3.96
N TYR A 137 5.27 13.07 -3.00
CA TYR A 137 4.96 14.45 -2.64
C TYR A 137 6.16 15.21 -2.05
N PRO A 138 6.89 14.68 -1.05
CA PRO A 138 7.99 15.39 -0.44
C PRO A 138 9.16 15.59 -1.41
N LEU A 139 9.44 14.61 -2.28
CA LEU A 139 10.44 14.74 -3.34
C LEU A 139 10.10 15.90 -4.27
N SER A 140 8.84 15.99 -4.70
CA SER A 140 8.36 17.07 -5.57
C SER A 140 8.42 18.43 -4.86
N TRP A 141 8.08 18.46 -3.56
CA TRP A 141 8.13 19.67 -2.75
C TRP A 141 9.56 20.20 -2.60
N VAL A 142 10.50 19.35 -2.19
CA VAL A 142 11.92 19.69 -2.06
C VAL A 142 12.47 20.15 -3.40
N PHE A 143 12.21 19.43 -4.48
CA PHE A 143 12.73 19.80 -5.80
C PHE A 143 12.19 21.13 -6.35
N LEU A 144 10.93 21.48 -6.07
CA LEU A 144 10.29 22.68 -6.63
C LEU A 144 10.43 23.92 -5.75
N TYR A 145 10.57 23.76 -4.44
CA TYR A 145 10.45 24.87 -3.48
C TYR A 145 11.68 25.04 -2.58
N THR A 146 12.68 24.16 -2.65
CA THR A 146 13.93 24.32 -1.90
C THR A 146 15.15 24.18 -2.80
N ASP A 147 16.27 24.79 -2.40
CA ASP A 147 17.56 24.69 -3.11
C ASP A 147 18.35 23.44 -2.70
N GLU A 148 17.68 22.45 -2.10
CA GLU A 148 18.37 21.33 -1.47
C GLU A 148 18.63 20.18 -2.42
N SER A 149 19.79 19.56 -2.25
CA SER A 149 20.22 18.46 -3.11
C SER A 149 19.25 17.27 -3.00
N PRO A 150 18.71 16.77 -4.13
CA PRO A 150 17.88 15.56 -4.17
C PRO A 150 18.55 14.34 -3.53
N VAL A 151 19.88 14.31 -3.47
CA VAL A 151 20.67 13.25 -2.82
C VAL A 151 20.32 13.13 -1.34
N ARG A 152 20.18 14.25 -0.62
CA ARG A 152 19.87 14.22 0.81
C ARG A 152 18.49 13.66 1.07
N PHE A 153 17.52 14.08 0.26
CA PHE A 153 16.15 13.59 0.31
C PHE A 153 16.11 12.06 0.13
N LEU A 154 16.76 11.55 -0.92
CA LEU A 154 16.79 10.12 -1.23
C LEU A 154 17.44 9.28 -0.13
N LEU A 155 18.45 9.83 0.57
CA LEU A 155 19.04 9.17 1.73
C LEU A 155 18.08 9.13 2.92
N ILE A 156 17.43 10.26 3.25
CA ILE A 156 16.41 10.31 4.31
C ILE A 156 15.27 9.33 4.00
N GLU A 157 14.80 9.31 2.75
CA GLU A 157 13.78 8.39 2.27
C GLU A 157 14.21 6.93 2.42
N ALA A 158 15.43 6.56 2.01
CA ALA A 158 15.93 5.20 2.16
C ALA A 158 16.00 4.76 3.64
N VAL A 159 16.48 5.63 4.53
CA VAL A 159 16.54 5.32 5.97
C VAL A 159 15.12 5.22 6.56
N ALA A 160 14.24 6.17 6.25
CA ALA A 160 12.84 6.17 6.71
C ALA A 160 12.06 4.95 6.19
N ALA A 161 12.26 4.55 4.94
CA ALA A 161 11.70 3.32 4.38
C ALA A 161 12.18 2.06 5.13
N GLY A 162 13.40 2.06 5.68
CA GLY A 162 13.89 1.03 6.60
C GLY A 162 13.06 0.95 7.88
N PHE A 163 12.66 2.07 8.46
CA PHE A 163 11.68 2.09 9.57
C PHE A 163 10.30 1.60 9.11
N GLY A 164 9.91 1.92 7.88
CA GLY A 164 8.71 1.37 7.25
C GLY A 164 8.72 -0.16 7.16
N VAL A 165 9.85 -0.76 6.78
CA VAL A 165 10.04 -2.23 6.79
C VAL A 165 9.82 -2.80 8.19
N LEU A 166 10.43 -2.20 9.22
CA LEU A 166 10.26 -2.64 10.61
C LEU A 166 8.80 -2.49 11.07
N ALA A 167 8.13 -1.41 10.67
CA ALA A 167 6.72 -1.17 10.95
C ALA A 167 5.80 -2.20 10.25
N ILE A 168 6.10 -2.61 9.02
CA ILE A 168 5.37 -3.70 8.34
C ILE A 168 5.51 -5.01 9.13
N ILE A 169 6.73 -5.36 9.56
CA ILE A 169 6.97 -6.58 10.36
C ILE A 169 6.20 -6.49 11.69
N ALA A 170 6.24 -5.33 12.35
CA ALA A 170 5.50 -5.09 13.58
C ALA A 170 3.98 -5.21 13.37
N SER A 171 3.47 -4.73 12.23
CA SER A 171 2.04 -4.81 11.87
C SER A 171 1.53 -6.25 11.85
N GLY A 172 2.37 -7.21 11.41
CA GLY A 172 2.02 -8.63 11.40
C GLY A 172 1.67 -9.12 12.81
N LYS A 173 2.61 -8.98 13.75
CA LYS A 173 2.41 -9.39 15.15
C LYS A 173 1.28 -8.62 15.83
N LEU A 174 1.17 -7.33 15.53
CA LEU A 174 0.19 -6.45 16.14
C LEU A 174 -1.23 -6.79 15.68
N SER A 175 -1.38 -7.13 14.39
CA SER A 175 -2.65 -7.54 13.82
C SER A 175 -3.07 -8.95 14.23
N ASP A 176 -2.12 -9.86 14.45
CA ASP A 176 -2.41 -11.19 15.02
C ASP A 176 -2.93 -11.06 16.46
N ARG A 177 -2.45 -10.07 17.23
CA ARG A 177 -2.88 -9.84 18.63
C ARG A 177 -4.18 -9.05 18.77
N TYR A 178 -4.35 -7.96 18.00
CA TYR A 178 -5.45 -7.01 18.18
C TYR A 178 -6.52 -7.08 17.08
N GLY A 179 -6.27 -7.88 16.04
CA GLY A 179 -7.08 -7.96 14.83
C GLY A 179 -6.68 -6.92 13.79
N ARG A 180 -6.67 -7.34 12.52
CA ARG A 180 -6.29 -6.51 11.36
C ARG A 180 -7.11 -5.23 11.25
N ARG A 181 -8.42 -5.35 11.47
CA ARG A 181 -9.37 -4.23 11.38
C ARG A 181 -9.15 -3.17 12.46
N THR A 182 -8.92 -3.62 13.70
CA THR A 182 -8.63 -2.72 14.83
C THR A 182 -7.33 -1.96 14.58
N LEU A 183 -6.32 -2.67 14.07
CA LEU A 183 -5.05 -2.04 13.71
C LEU A 183 -5.24 -0.99 12.62
N LEU A 184 -5.94 -1.31 11.52
CA LEU A 184 -6.19 -0.35 10.44
C LEU A 184 -6.98 0.88 10.90
N ALA A 185 -7.97 0.70 11.78
CA ALA A 185 -8.70 1.82 12.36
C ALA A 185 -7.80 2.68 13.26
N GLY A 186 -6.98 2.06 14.12
CA GLY A 186 -6.02 2.76 14.97
C GLY A 186 -4.97 3.52 14.16
N THR A 187 -4.44 2.92 13.10
CA THR A 187 -3.49 3.60 12.20
C THR A 187 -4.17 4.71 11.41
N ALA A 188 -5.41 4.53 10.95
CA ALA A 188 -6.15 5.59 10.26
C ALA A 188 -6.41 6.80 11.17
N LEU A 189 -6.71 6.59 12.46
CA LEU A 189 -6.80 7.68 13.44
C LEU A 189 -5.44 8.39 13.64
N ALA A 190 -4.36 7.63 13.73
CA ALA A 190 -3.01 8.21 13.83
C ALA A 190 -2.64 9.01 12.57
N ILE A 191 -3.03 8.54 11.38
CA ILE A 191 -2.86 9.25 10.11
C ILE A 191 -3.70 10.54 10.09
N ALA A 192 -4.93 10.50 10.58
CA ALA A 192 -5.78 11.69 10.71
C ALA A 192 -5.13 12.73 11.63
N ALA A 193 -4.60 12.31 12.79
CA ALA A 193 -3.86 13.21 13.68
C ALA A 193 -2.60 13.78 13.01
N PHE A 194 -1.80 12.91 12.36
CA PHE A 194 -0.60 13.31 11.63
C PHE A 194 -0.88 14.31 10.51
N SER A 195 -2.04 14.20 9.84
CA SER A 195 -2.43 15.11 8.77
C SER A 195 -2.49 16.59 9.18
N GLY A 196 -2.80 16.89 10.45
CA GLY A 196 -2.81 18.25 10.98
C GLY A 196 -1.42 18.84 11.19
N PHE A 197 -0.42 17.99 11.48
CA PHE A 197 0.97 18.40 11.70
C PHE A 197 1.84 18.28 10.45
N ALA A 198 1.41 17.47 9.47
CA ALA A 198 2.16 17.20 8.24
C ALA A 198 2.62 18.47 7.50
N PRO A 199 1.76 19.49 7.25
CA PRO A 199 2.20 20.72 6.59
C PRO A 199 3.24 21.50 7.40
N GLN A 200 3.09 21.54 8.73
CA GLN A 200 3.99 22.25 9.63
C GLN A 200 5.36 21.58 9.69
N LEU A 201 5.40 20.25 9.68
CA LEU A 201 6.65 19.50 9.66
C LEU A 201 7.42 19.68 8.34
N LEU A 202 6.72 19.71 7.21
CA LEU A 202 7.34 19.95 5.91
C LEU A 202 7.91 21.37 5.78
N ASP A 203 7.29 22.36 6.40
CA ASP A 203 7.74 23.76 6.40
C ASP A 203 8.83 24.03 7.47
N ALA A 204 9.04 23.12 8.42
CA ALA A 204 9.99 23.28 9.52
C ALA A 204 11.47 22.96 9.15
N GLY A 205 11.80 22.99 7.85
CA GLY A 205 13.14 22.71 7.33
C GLY A 205 13.59 21.25 7.47
N GLY A 206 14.88 20.97 7.31
CA GLY A 206 15.40 19.60 7.19
C GLY A 206 15.13 18.67 8.38
N VAL A 207 15.04 19.18 9.61
CA VAL A 207 14.68 18.37 10.80
C VAL A 207 13.19 18.01 10.78
N GLY A 208 12.35 18.96 10.39
CA GLY A 208 10.91 18.75 10.23
C GLY A 208 10.61 17.74 9.12
N GLU A 209 11.27 17.89 7.97
CA GLU A 209 11.23 16.98 6.83
C GLU A 209 11.61 15.55 7.24
N ALA A 210 12.74 15.37 7.92
CA ALA A 210 13.16 14.07 8.41
C ALA A 210 12.12 13.47 9.37
N THR A 211 11.62 14.26 10.32
CA THR A 211 10.59 13.81 11.27
C THR A 211 9.31 13.38 10.56
N PHE A 212 8.87 14.16 9.57
CA PHE A 212 7.74 13.85 8.71
C PHE A 212 7.95 12.50 8.00
N MET A 213 9.12 12.28 7.40
CA MET A 213 9.44 11.04 6.69
C MET A 213 9.46 9.84 7.65
N PHE A 214 10.17 9.93 8.78
CA PHE A 214 10.25 8.82 9.74
C PHE A 214 8.88 8.42 10.29
N VAL A 215 8.10 9.40 10.78
CA VAL A 215 6.76 9.14 11.32
C VAL A 215 5.83 8.63 10.21
N GLY A 216 5.88 9.25 9.04
CA GLY A 216 5.08 8.88 7.88
C GLY A 216 5.32 7.44 7.43
N PHE A 217 6.58 7.02 7.31
CA PHE A 217 6.92 5.64 6.93
C PHE A 217 6.54 4.61 8.00
N ILE A 218 6.61 4.95 9.30
CA ILE A 218 6.14 4.08 10.36
C ILE A 218 4.61 3.90 10.27
N LEU A 219 3.86 4.98 10.11
CA LEU A 219 2.41 4.93 9.94
C LEU A 219 2.02 4.17 8.67
N LEU A 220 2.72 4.43 7.57
CA LEU A 220 2.57 3.71 6.31
C LEU A 220 2.82 2.22 6.51
N GLY A 221 3.92 1.83 7.15
CA GLY A 221 4.26 0.42 7.35
C GLY A 221 3.23 -0.33 8.19
N LEU A 222 2.74 0.30 9.27
CA LEU A 222 1.68 -0.28 10.11
C LEU A 222 0.36 -0.47 9.34
N ALA A 223 -0.01 0.48 8.48
CA ALA A 223 -1.26 0.45 7.74
C ALA A 223 -1.18 -0.42 6.47
N PHE A 224 -0.11 -0.26 5.69
CA PHE A 224 0.12 -0.98 4.42
C PHE A 224 0.43 -2.46 4.62
N GLY A 225 1.10 -2.83 5.71
CA GLY A 225 1.37 -4.23 6.03
C GLY A 225 0.11 -5.08 6.18
N GLN A 226 -1.03 -4.46 6.50
CA GLN A 226 -2.30 -5.15 6.72
C GLN A 226 -3.43 -4.75 5.75
N SER A 227 -3.15 -3.87 4.79
CA SER A 227 -4.15 -3.32 3.87
C SER A 227 -4.72 -4.37 2.90
N SER A 228 -3.88 -5.29 2.38
CA SER A 228 -4.29 -6.31 1.40
C SER A 228 -5.23 -7.35 2.02
N GLY A 229 -6.46 -7.46 1.52
CA GLY A 229 -7.44 -8.43 2.04
C GLY A 229 -7.96 -8.10 3.45
N ALA A 230 -7.89 -6.83 3.89
CA ALA A 230 -8.36 -6.38 5.20
C ALA A 230 -9.81 -6.77 5.54
N LEU A 231 -10.69 -6.78 4.53
CA LEU A 231 -12.10 -7.19 4.65
C LEU A 231 -12.40 -8.54 3.98
N SER A 232 -11.36 -9.30 3.59
CA SER A 232 -11.54 -10.62 2.92
C SER A 232 -12.36 -11.60 3.76
N SER A 233 -12.26 -11.51 5.09
CA SER A 233 -13.03 -12.32 6.03
C SER A 233 -14.53 -11.98 6.09
N SER A 234 -14.93 -10.80 5.62
CA SER A 234 -16.34 -10.37 5.58
C SER A 234 -17.11 -11.00 4.42
N PHE A 235 -16.42 -11.55 3.41
CA PHE A 235 -17.06 -12.27 2.31
C PHE A 235 -17.47 -13.68 2.73
N ARG A 236 -18.62 -14.13 2.21
CA ARG A 236 -19.01 -15.54 2.21
C ARG A 236 -17.91 -16.38 1.57
N LEU A 237 -17.70 -17.59 2.10
CA LEU A 237 -16.63 -18.50 1.65
C LEU A 237 -16.64 -18.73 0.13
N SER A 238 -17.83 -18.90 -0.47
CA SER A 238 -18.02 -19.10 -1.91
C SER A 238 -17.62 -17.89 -2.76
N HIS A 239 -17.72 -16.67 -2.23
CA HIS A 239 -17.44 -15.43 -2.95
C HIS A 239 -16.08 -14.82 -2.60
N ARG A 240 -15.37 -15.39 -1.61
CA ARG A 240 -14.18 -14.77 -1.00
C ARG A 240 -13.05 -14.53 -1.97
N TYR A 241 -12.78 -15.49 -2.86
CA TYR A 241 -11.71 -15.38 -3.85
C TYR A 241 -12.01 -14.27 -4.87
N THR A 242 -13.12 -14.39 -5.60
CA THR A 242 -13.55 -13.40 -6.61
C THR A 242 -13.77 -12.02 -5.99
N GLY A 243 -14.40 -11.95 -4.82
CA GLY A 243 -14.68 -10.71 -4.10
C GLY A 243 -13.42 -9.99 -3.64
N SER A 244 -12.43 -10.73 -3.10
CA SER A 244 -11.16 -10.12 -2.67
C SER A 244 -10.36 -9.58 -3.86
N ALA A 245 -10.30 -10.31 -4.98
CA ALA A 245 -9.64 -9.84 -6.20
C ALA A 245 -10.27 -8.55 -6.75
N LEU A 246 -11.61 -8.52 -6.89
CA LEU A 246 -12.34 -7.33 -7.34
C LEU A 246 -12.14 -6.13 -6.40
N THR A 247 -12.16 -6.39 -5.09
CA THR A 247 -11.97 -5.37 -4.07
C THR A 247 -10.58 -4.75 -4.18
N SER A 248 -9.56 -5.59 -4.35
CA SER A 248 -8.18 -5.17 -4.55
C SER A 248 -8.00 -4.33 -5.80
N ASP A 249 -8.56 -4.75 -6.94
CA ASP A 249 -8.47 -3.99 -8.19
C ASP A 249 -9.15 -2.61 -8.05
N LEU A 250 -10.31 -2.55 -7.39
CA LEU A 250 -10.99 -1.28 -7.10
C LEU A 250 -10.19 -0.42 -6.12
N ALA A 251 -9.61 -1.02 -5.09
CA ALA A 251 -8.76 -0.32 -4.12
C ALA A 251 -7.58 0.35 -4.83
N TRP A 252 -6.92 -0.36 -5.75
CA TRP A 252 -5.85 0.19 -6.58
C TRP A 252 -6.35 1.27 -7.54
N LEU A 253 -7.51 1.08 -8.16
CA LEU A 253 -8.10 2.08 -9.06
C LEU A 253 -8.33 3.41 -8.33
N PHE A 254 -8.96 3.38 -7.16
CA PHE A 254 -9.23 4.59 -6.38
C PHE A 254 -7.95 5.14 -5.70
N GLY A 255 -7.15 4.27 -5.09
CA GLY A 255 -6.00 4.63 -4.27
C GLY A 255 -4.71 4.95 -5.03
N ALA A 256 -4.54 4.46 -6.25
CA ALA A 256 -3.37 4.78 -7.09
C ALA A 256 -3.75 5.52 -8.38
N GLY A 257 -4.95 5.30 -8.93
CA GLY A 257 -5.41 5.98 -10.14
C GLY A 257 -5.95 7.39 -9.88
N PHE A 258 -6.94 7.50 -8.99
CA PHE A 258 -7.62 8.78 -8.72
C PHE A 258 -6.90 9.63 -7.67
N ALA A 259 -6.27 8.98 -6.69
CA ALA A 259 -5.53 9.61 -5.61
C ALA A 259 -4.53 10.69 -6.05
N PRO A 260 -3.60 10.44 -7.01
CA PRO A 260 -2.67 11.46 -7.49
C PRO A 260 -3.36 12.65 -8.15
N LEU A 261 -4.46 12.42 -8.90
CA LEU A 261 -5.21 13.49 -9.56
C LEU A 261 -5.87 14.41 -8.54
N VAL A 262 -6.49 13.82 -7.51
CA VAL A 262 -7.09 14.58 -6.41
C VAL A 262 -6.01 15.33 -5.64
N ALA A 263 -4.90 14.68 -5.31
CA ALA A 263 -3.77 15.30 -4.61
C ALA A 263 -3.18 16.47 -5.41
N LEU A 264 -2.99 16.30 -6.72
CA LEU A 264 -2.48 17.34 -7.61
C LEU A 264 -3.45 18.53 -7.67
N TRP A 265 -4.74 18.27 -7.87
CA TRP A 265 -5.78 19.32 -7.91
C TRP A 265 -5.90 20.08 -6.58
N LEU A 266 -5.84 19.36 -5.45
CA LEU A 266 -5.85 19.99 -4.13
C LEU A 266 -4.61 20.87 -3.96
N SER A 267 -3.43 20.34 -4.28
CA SER A 267 -2.14 21.02 -4.09
C SER A 267 -2.02 22.26 -4.98
N SER A 268 -2.49 22.19 -6.23
CA SER A 268 -2.49 23.35 -7.14
C SER A 268 -3.46 24.45 -6.71
N SER A 269 -4.51 24.11 -5.97
CA SER A 269 -5.55 25.06 -5.54
C SER A 269 -5.30 25.64 -4.13
N PHE A 270 -4.72 24.85 -3.22
CA PHE A 270 -4.66 25.18 -1.78
C PHE A 270 -3.26 25.06 -1.15
N GLY A 271 -2.21 24.72 -1.92
CA GLY A 271 -0.83 24.64 -1.43
C GLY A 271 -0.61 23.57 -0.35
N LEU A 272 0.28 23.83 0.60
CA LEU A 272 0.70 22.90 1.66
C LEU A 272 -0.46 22.35 2.52
N ILE A 273 -1.51 23.15 2.76
CA ILE A 273 -2.70 22.73 3.53
C ILE A 273 -3.45 21.60 2.82
N ALA A 274 -3.39 21.57 1.48
CA ALA A 274 -4.04 20.54 0.69
C ALA A 274 -3.47 19.14 0.95
N SER A 275 -2.20 19.07 1.34
CA SER A 275 -1.52 17.82 1.68
C SER A 275 -2.09 17.17 2.94
N GLY A 276 -2.39 17.98 3.97
CA GLY A 276 -3.08 17.56 5.18
C GLY A 276 -4.53 17.17 4.92
N ALA A 277 -5.25 17.98 4.13
CA ALA A 277 -6.63 17.68 3.75
C ALA A 277 -6.75 16.37 2.96
N TYR A 278 -5.78 16.08 2.08
CA TYR A 278 -5.71 14.83 1.34
C TYR A 278 -5.51 13.62 2.27
N LEU A 279 -4.55 13.67 3.19
CA LEU A 279 -4.35 12.63 4.21
C LEU A 279 -5.59 12.42 5.07
N LEU A 280 -6.21 13.50 5.54
CA LEU A 280 -7.41 13.45 6.35
C LEU A 280 -8.56 12.79 5.58
N SER A 281 -8.73 13.11 4.30
CA SER A 281 -9.77 12.50 3.47
C SER A 281 -9.63 10.98 3.36
N GLY A 282 -8.41 10.48 3.17
CA GLY A 282 -8.12 9.04 3.13
C GLY A 282 -8.38 8.36 4.47
N ALA A 283 -7.97 9.00 5.58
CA ALA A 283 -8.22 8.51 6.92
C ALA A 283 -9.72 8.45 7.25
N VAL A 284 -10.48 9.50 6.94
CA VAL A 284 -11.94 9.56 7.15
C VAL A 284 -12.63 8.49 6.30
N ALA A 285 -12.24 8.33 5.04
CA ALA A 285 -12.80 7.31 4.15
C ALA A 285 -12.55 5.89 4.68
N THR A 286 -11.31 5.58 5.10
CA THR A 286 -10.97 4.31 5.74
C THR A 286 -11.79 4.10 7.01
N LEU A 287 -11.87 5.08 7.91
CA LEU A 287 -12.62 4.96 9.17
C LEU A 287 -14.12 4.77 8.93
N ALA A 288 -14.71 5.50 7.99
CA ALA A 288 -16.11 5.36 7.62
C ALA A 288 -16.38 3.97 7.01
N ALA A 289 -15.51 3.50 6.12
CA ALA A 289 -15.64 2.18 5.50
C ALA A 289 -15.54 1.06 6.53
N LEU A 290 -14.57 1.16 7.44
CA LEU A 290 -14.43 0.23 8.54
C LEU A 290 -15.64 0.33 9.48
N TRP A 291 -16.12 1.50 9.87
CA TRP A 291 -17.27 1.63 10.76
C TRP A 291 -18.55 1.02 10.16
N LEU A 292 -18.88 1.35 8.91
CA LEU A 292 -20.03 0.80 8.18
C LEU A 292 -19.97 -0.73 8.03
N ASN A 293 -18.78 -1.28 7.79
CA ASN A 293 -18.60 -2.73 7.76
C ASN A 293 -18.89 -3.40 9.12
N ARG A 294 -18.78 -2.67 10.25
CA ARG A 294 -19.11 -3.22 11.59
C ARG A 294 -20.60 -3.40 11.71
N GLU A 295 -21.30 -2.34 11.34
CA GLU A 295 -22.73 -2.22 11.48
C GLU A 295 -23.46 -3.23 10.60
N LEU A 296 -22.93 -3.48 9.40
CA LEU A 296 -23.42 -4.54 8.53
C LEU A 296 -23.21 -5.95 9.13
N GLY A 297 -22.10 -6.17 9.83
CA GLY A 297 -21.80 -7.44 10.49
C GLY A 297 -22.64 -7.70 11.74
N SER A 298 -22.96 -6.67 12.52
CA SER A 298 -23.84 -6.78 13.70
C SER A 298 -25.30 -7.03 13.30
N GLN A 299 -25.78 -6.42 12.22
CA GLN A 299 -27.15 -6.61 11.74
C GLN A 299 -27.41 -8.04 11.20
N GLN A 300 -26.40 -8.73 10.68
CA GLN A 300 -26.53 -10.12 10.20
C GLN A 300 -26.52 -11.18 11.31
N HIS A 301 -26.01 -10.85 12.51
CA HIS A 301 -25.99 -11.77 13.67
C HIS A 301 -27.15 -11.52 14.64
N GLY A 302 -27.93 -10.45 14.44
CA GLY A 302 -29.09 -10.09 15.26
C GLY A 302 -30.44 -10.53 14.69
N SER A 303 -30.44 -11.28 13.57
CA SER A 303 -31.62 -11.86 12.90
C SER A 303 -31.54 -13.38 12.92
#